data_AF-A0A1I0H703-F1
#
_entry.id   AF-A0A1I0H703-F1
#
_cell.length_a   1.000
_cell.length_b   1.000
_cell.length_c   1.000
_cell.angle_alpha   90.00
_cell.angle_beta   90.00
_cell.angle_gamma   90.00
#
_symmetry.space_group_name_H-M   'P 1'
#
loop_
_entity.id
_entity.type
_entity.pdbx_description
1 polymer ?
#
loop_
_entity_poly.entity_id
_entity_poly.type
_entity_poly.pdbx_seq_one_letter_code
_entity_poly.pdbx_strand_id
1 'polypeptide(L)'
;MKQIIKYLFCLSLLFTLSFSLVGCTNGDNDKDNDMNNTANDNNDNNDNNDDIDDDFDDIDDKVKNQFNDDYVVNRDDVIDATNYIRNNLDNVKDKEVAKKLYEKGSYLEMAANRADVGEDDSIRNLGIQAKNYASRVYRAKDDEVDDIINDAKGDFDSFKSKFENGVDNAVDNFMSFFDNKKND
;
A
#
# COMPACT_ATOMS: atom_id res chain seq x y z
N MET A 1 -27.87 -22.86 -32.26
CA MET A 1 -28.25 -23.06 -30.84
C MET A 1 -27.05 -22.59 -30.01
N LYS A 2 -26.97 -21.31 -29.57
CA LYS A 2 -27.26 -20.80 -28.20
C LYS A 2 -26.76 -21.77 -27.11
N GLN A 3 -25.88 -21.37 -26.18
CA GLN A 3 -26.13 -20.32 -25.20
C GLN A 3 -24.85 -19.56 -24.76
N ILE A 4 -25.01 -18.24 -24.64
CA ILE A 4 -24.15 -17.30 -23.92
C ILE A 4 -24.69 -17.24 -22.49
N ILE A 5 -23.85 -17.48 -21.49
CA ILE A 5 -24.22 -17.28 -20.09
C ILE A 5 -23.72 -15.90 -19.66
N LYS A 6 -24.67 -14.98 -19.52
CA LYS A 6 -24.54 -13.71 -18.79
C LYS A 6 -24.97 -13.99 -17.35
N TYR A 7 -24.13 -13.68 -16.37
CA TYR A 7 -24.60 -13.49 -15.00
C TYR A 7 -24.21 -12.09 -14.53
N LEU A 8 -25.27 -11.30 -14.40
CA LEU A 8 -25.34 -9.93 -13.93
C LEU A 8 -26.46 -10.00 -12.90
N PHE A 9 -26.17 -9.85 -11.61
CA PHE A 9 -26.99 -9.05 -10.69
C PHE A 9 -26.39 -8.94 -9.28
N CYS A 10 -26.20 -7.69 -8.90
CA CYS A 10 -26.25 -7.04 -7.58
C CYS A 10 -26.51 -7.89 -6.33
N LEU A 11 -25.64 -7.70 -5.34
CA LEU A 11 -26.09 -7.63 -3.95
C LEU A 11 -25.45 -6.42 -3.25
N SER A 12 -26.23 -5.35 -3.19
CA SER A 12 -26.01 -4.18 -2.34
C SER A 12 -26.09 -4.62 -0.87
N LEU A 13 -25.02 -4.42 -0.10
CA LEU A 13 -25.08 -4.40 1.35
C LEU A 13 -24.73 -2.99 1.84
N LEU A 14 -25.76 -2.24 2.20
CA LEU A 14 -25.68 -0.99 2.94
C LEU A 14 -25.08 -1.26 4.33
N PHE A 15 -23.96 -0.63 4.65
CA PHE A 15 -23.53 -0.45 6.03
C PHE A 15 -23.63 1.02 6.38
N THR A 16 -24.77 1.41 6.92
CA THR A 16 -24.95 2.69 7.62
C THR A 16 -24.41 2.52 9.04
N LEU A 17 -23.25 3.08 9.35
CA LEU A 17 -22.84 3.35 10.72
C LEU A 17 -22.90 4.85 10.96
N SER A 18 -24.04 5.26 11.50
CA SER A 18 -24.23 6.52 12.20
C SER A 18 -23.39 6.50 13.49
N PHE A 19 -22.29 7.24 13.53
CA PHE A 19 -21.67 7.64 14.80
C PHE A 19 -22.16 9.03 15.16
N SER A 20 -22.88 9.07 16.28
CA SER A 20 -23.46 10.24 16.92
C SER A 20 -22.38 11.17 17.45
N LEU A 21 -22.44 12.41 16.99
CA LEU A 21 -21.84 13.60 17.59
C LEU A 21 -22.35 13.75 19.03
N VAL A 22 -21.49 13.56 20.04
CA VAL A 22 -21.75 14.01 21.42
C VAL A 22 -20.84 15.18 21.70
N GLY A 23 -21.38 16.38 21.53
CA GLY A 23 -20.85 17.58 22.14
C GLY A 23 -21.35 17.66 23.59
N CYS A 24 -20.42 17.75 24.54
CA CYS A 24 -20.67 18.34 25.84
C CYS A 24 -19.68 19.48 26.02
N THR A 25 -20.19 20.70 25.98
CA THR A 25 -19.46 21.92 26.32
C THR A 25 -19.67 22.28 27.79
N ASN A 26 -18.71 23.08 28.28
CA ASN A 26 -18.69 23.97 29.44
C ASN A 26 -18.16 23.43 30.78
N GLY A 27 -17.05 24.04 31.17
CA GLY A 27 -16.50 24.05 32.51
C GLY A 27 -15.25 24.94 32.56
N ASP A 28 -15.41 26.24 32.31
CA ASP A 28 -14.40 27.26 32.59
C ASP A 28 -13.90 27.13 34.04
N ASN A 29 -12.58 27.21 34.24
CA ASN A 29 -11.96 27.82 35.42
C ASN A 29 -10.49 28.14 35.10
N ASP A 30 -10.22 29.45 34.99
CA ASP A 30 -8.92 30.09 34.85
C ASP A 30 -7.90 29.65 35.91
N LYS A 31 -6.62 29.53 35.51
CA LYS A 31 -5.54 30.44 35.95
C LYS A 31 -4.17 30.12 35.35
N ASP A 32 -3.70 31.12 34.60
CA ASP A 32 -2.37 31.71 34.56
C ASP A 32 -1.17 30.99 33.89
N ASN A 33 -0.78 31.65 32.78
CA ASN A 33 0.56 32.02 32.34
C ASN A 33 1.58 30.92 32.00
N ASP A 34 1.79 30.75 30.69
CA ASP A 34 2.93 31.45 30.08
C ASP A 34 2.64 31.83 28.61
N MET A 35 2.68 33.14 28.35
CA MET A 35 2.67 33.69 27.00
C MET A 35 4.05 33.49 26.37
N ASN A 36 4.08 32.87 25.19
CA ASN A 36 4.91 33.42 24.12
C ASN A 36 4.12 33.43 22.81
N ASN A 37 3.56 34.60 22.52
CA ASN A 37 2.95 34.95 21.25
C ASN A 37 4.07 35.30 20.26
N THR A 38 4.15 34.64 19.11
CA THR A 38 4.59 35.31 17.88
C THR A 38 3.81 34.78 16.69
N ALA A 39 2.95 35.67 16.19
CA ALA A 39 2.56 35.86 14.80
C ALA A 39 1.66 34.81 14.15
N ASN A 40 0.36 35.09 14.27
CA ASN A 40 -0.58 35.14 13.15
C ASN A 40 0.08 35.40 11.79
N ASP A 41 0.02 34.43 10.90
CA ASP A 41 -0.14 34.67 9.47
C ASP A 41 -1.22 33.73 8.94
N ASN A 42 -2.27 34.34 8.39
CA ASN A 42 -3.36 33.66 7.73
C ASN A 42 -2.80 32.94 6.50
N ASN A 43 -2.81 31.61 6.49
CA ASN A 43 -2.72 30.84 5.26
C ASN A 43 -3.91 29.88 5.19
N ASP A 44 -5.08 30.48 4.92
CA ASP A 44 -6.16 29.77 4.22
C ASP A 44 -5.58 29.27 2.90
N ASN A 45 -5.35 27.95 2.81
CA ASN A 45 -5.13 27.09 1.63
C ASN A 45 -3.89 26.18 1.77
N ASN A 46 -3.97 25.09 2.54
CA ASN A 46 -3.32 23.83 2.15
C ASN A 46 -3.77 22.55 2.91
N ASP A 47 -5.02 22.44 3.40
CA ASP A 47 -5.44 21.28 4.20
C ASP A 47 -5.96 20.11 3.34
N ASN A 48 -5.10 19.49 2.53
CA ASN A 48 -5.40 18.16 1.94
C ASN A 48 -4.16 17.26 1.76
N ASN A 49 -2.96 17.73 2.08
CA ASN A 49 -1.76 16.91 1.97
C ASN A 49 -1.34 16.25 3.29
N ASP A 50 -1.72 16.82 4.43
CA ASP A 50 -1.33 16.26 5.74
C ASP A 50 -2.02 14.90 5.98
N ASP A 51 -3.27 14.72 5.56
CA ASP A 51 -4.01 13.43 5.69
C ASP A 51 -3.47 12.31 4.77
N ILE A 52 -2.76 12.65 3.68
CA ILE A 52 -2.28 11.68 2.67
C ILE A 52 -0.95 11.04 3.08
N ASP A 53 -0.11 11.78 3.80
CA ASP A 53 1.13 11.24 4.36
C ASP A 53 0.81 10.25 5.50
N ASP A 54 -0.20 10.56 6.33
CA ASP A 54 -0.68 9.68 7.42
C ASP A 54 -1.15 8.30 6.92
N ASP A 55 -1.84 8.24 5.78
CA ASP A 55 -2.39 7.00 5.23
C ASP A 55 -1.32 5.92 4.92
N PHE A 56 -0.14 6.33 4.46
CA PHE A 56 0.94 5.39 4.13
C PHE A 56 1.85 5.10 5.31
N ASP A 57 2.04 6.07 6.21
CA ASP A 57 2.76 5.85 7.46
C ASP A 57 2.05 4.81 8.32
N ASP A 58 0.72 4.88 8.41
CA ASP A 58 -0.11 3.87 9.09
C ASP A 58 0.05 2.47 8.49
N ILE A 59 0.14 2.38 7.14
CA ILE A 59 0.33 1.10 6.44
C ILE A 59 1.74 0.56 6.71
N ASP A 60 2.77 1.40 6.61
CA ASP A 60 4.15 0.98 6.85
C ASP A 60 4.34 0.54 8.31
N ASP A 61 3.75 1.24 9.27
CA ASP A 61 3.75 0.83 10.68
C ASP A 61 3.01 -0.49 10.90
N LYS A 62 1.84 -0.67 10.28
CA LYS A 62 1.10 -1.94 10.34
C LYS A 62 1.92 -3.10 9.78
N VAL A 63 2.54 -2.91 8.61
CA VAL A 63 3.42 -3.93 8.00
C VAL A 63 4.60 -4.19 8.91
N LYS A 64 5.31 -3.16 9.38
CA LYS A 64 6.46 -3.32 10.27
C LYS A 64 6.10 -4.07 11.55
N ASN A 65 4.96 -3.75 12.17
CA ASN A 65 4.48 -4.40 13.39
C ASN A 65 4.10 -5.87 13.18
N GLN A 66 3.70 -6.26 11.96
CA GLN A 66 3.50 -7.68 11.61
C GLN A 66 4.82 -8.46 11.67
N PHE A 67 5.94 -7.85 11.28
CA PHE A 67 7.27 -8.46 11.23
C PHE A 67 8.00 -8.40 12.58
N ASN A 68 7.32 -8.79 13.65
CA ASN A 68 7.94 -8.96 14.97
C ASN A 68 9.02 -10.07 14.96
N ASP A 69 9.76 -10.23 16.06
CA ASP A 69 10.89 -11.16 16.11
C ASP A 69 10.50 -12.61 15.81
N ASP A 70 9.31 -13.04 16.20
CA ASP A 70 8.81 -14.41 15.99
C ASP A 70 8.11 -14.61 14.63
N TYR A 71 7.97 -13.56 13.84
CA TYR A 71 7.24 -13.63 12.58
C TYR A 71 7.97 -14.52 11.56
N VAL A 72 7.23 -15.48 11.01
CA VAL A 72 7.70 -16.38 9.96
C VAL A 72 7.02 -15.98 8.65
N VAL A 73 7.82 -15.54 7.69
CA VAL A 73 7.33 -15.23 6.34
C VAL A 73 6.76 -16.51 5.71
N ASN A 74 5.50 -16.46 5.30
CA ASN A 74 4.81 -17.57 4.65
C ASN A 74 4.88 -17.41 3.12
N ARG A 75 5.21 -18.51 2.43
CA ARG A 75 5.19 -18.60 0.96
C ARG A 75 3.86 -18.14 0.37
N ASP A 76 2.74 -18.52 0.98
CA ASP A 76 1.41 -18.19 0.46
C ASP A 76 1.14 -16.68 0.52
N ASP A 77 1.58 -16.01 1.59
CA ASP A 77 1.44 -14.55 1.72
C ASP A 77 2.30 -13.81 0.67
N VAL A 78 3.49 -14.34 0.35
CA VAL A 78 4.36 -13.80 -0.71
C VAL A 78 3.70 -14.01 -2.08
N ILE A 79 3.08 -15.17 -2.34
CA ILE A 79 2.30 -15.43 -3.56
C ILE A 79 1.14 -14.46 -3.68
N ASP A 80 0.37 -14.29 -2.61
CA ASP A 80 -0.79 -13.40 -2.58
C ASP A 80 -0.38 -11.95 -2.84
N ALA A 81 0.68 -11.47 -2.20
CA ALA A 81 1.22 -10.13 -2.44
C ALA A 81 1.69 -9.96 -3.89
N THR A 82 2.49 -10.90 -4.40
CA THR A 82 3.03 -10.87 -5.77
C THR A 82 1.91 -10.89 -6.82
N ASN A 83 0.93 -11.77 -6.65
CA ASN A 83 -0.21 -11.86 -7.57
C ASN A 83 -1.11 -10.62 -7.46
N TYR A 84 -1.34 -10.09 -6.26
CA TYR A 84 -2.13 -8.88 -6.10
C TYR A 84 -1.48 -7.71 -6.87
N ILE A 85 -0.17 -7.51 -6.72
CA ILE A 85 0.57 -6.49 -7.46
C ILE A 85 0.42 -6.72 -8.97
N ARG A 86 0.84 -7.90 -9.46
CA ARG A 86 0.80 -8.26 -10.88
C ARG A 86 -0.56 -7.97 -11.54
N ASN A 87 -1.65 -8.29 -10.84
CA ASN A 87 -3.00 -8.23 -11.40
C ASN A 87 -3.67 -6.85 -11.29
N ASN A 88 -3.11 -5.92 -10.50
CA ASN A 88 -3.77 -4.65 -10.19
C ASN A 88 -2.98 -3.40 -10.60
N LEU A 89 -1.79 -3.55 -11.19
CA LEU A 89 -0.99 -2.41 -11.69
C LEU A 89 -1.77 -1.51 -12.68
N ASP A 90 -2.66 -2.09 -13.49
CA ASP A 90 -3.47 -1.31 -14.45
C ASP A 90 -4.66 -0.57 -13.80
N ASN A 91 -4.97 -0.90 -12.53
CA ASN A 91 -6.14 -0.39 -11.80
C ASN A 91 -5.76 0.62 -10.71
N VAL A 92 -4.50 1.05 -10.65
CA VAL A 92 -3.94 1.90 -9.57
C VAL A 92 -4.61 3.29 -9.45
N LYS A 93 -5.37 3.73 -10.47
CA LYS A 93 -6.13 4.98 -10.43
C LYS A 93 -7.23 4.95 -9.35
N ASP A 94 -7.68 3.76 -8.96
CA ASP A 94 -8.51 3.59 -7.78
C ASP A 94 -7.63 3.73 -6.51
N LYS A 95 -7.99 4.68 -5.66
CA LYS A 95 -7.26 4.99 -4.42
C LYS A 95 -7.14 3.79 -3.47
N GLU A 96 -8.16 2.95 -3.36
CA GLU A 96 -8.11 1.74 -2.53
C GLU A 96 -7.19 0.68 -3.15
N VAL A 97 -7.18 0.59 -4.48
CA VAL A 97 -6.23 -0.28 -5.18
C VAL A 97 -4.80 0.21 -4.98
N ALA A 98 -4.56 1.51 -5.06
CA ALA A 98 -3.25 2.11 -4.78
C ALA A 98 -2.80 1.84 -3.33
N LYS A 99 -3.66 2.09 -2.33
CA LYS A 99 -3.34 1.76 -0.93
C LYS A 99 -2.96 0.30 -0.73
N LYS A 100 -3.71 -0.62 -1.35
CA LYS A 100 -3.43 -2.05 -1.23
C LYS A 100 -2.20 -2.49 -2.03
N LEU A 101 -1.92 -1.87 -3.18
CA LEU A 101 -0.65 -2.07 -3.89
C LEU A 101 0.53 -1.62 -3.04
N TYR A 102 0.40 -0.49 -2.35
CA TYR A 102 1.38 0.01 -1.40
C TYR A 102 1.59 -0.99 -0.25
N GLU A 103 0.51 -1.44 0.41
CA GLU A 103 0.58 -2.45 1.49
C GLU A 103 1.29 -3.73 1.05
N LYS A 104 0.94 -4.27 -0.13
CA LYS A 104 1.58 -5.48 -0.66
C LYS A 104 3.04 -5.24 -1.07
N GLY A 105 3.35 -4.06 -1.60
CA GLY A 105 4.72 -3.65 -1.92
C GLY A 105 5.60 -3.55 -0.66
N SER A 106 5.11 -2.86 0.37
CA SER A 106 5.76 -2.74 1.68
C SER A 106 5.97 -4.10 2.35
N TYR A 107 4.98 -5.00 2.26
CA TYR A 107 5.14 -6.38 2.77
C TYR A 107 6.31 -7.12 2.10
N LEU A 108 6.39 -7.09 0.76
CA LEU A 108 7.46 -7.76 0.01
C LEU A 108 8.84 -7.15 0.29
N GLU A 109 8.91 -5.81 0.40
CA GLU A 109 10.13 -5.11 0.80
C GLU A 109 10.58 -5.51 2.20
N MET A 110 9.66 -5.52 3.17
CA MET A 110 9.97 -5.91 4.55
C MET A 110 10.39 -7.37 4.67
N ALA A 111 9.73 -8.27 3.92
CA ALA A 111 10.13 -9.67 3.82
C ALA A 111 11.54 -9.81 3.23
N ALA A 112 11.84 -9.10 2.15
CA ALA A 112 13.16 -9.14 1.53
C ALA A 112 14.26 -8.65 2.48
N ASN A 113 14.00 -7.55 3.20
CA ASN A 113 14.92 -7.03 4.21
C ASN A 113 15.16 -8.04 5.34
N ARG A 114 14.11 -8.73 5.81
CA ARG A 114 14.24 -9.77 6.84
C ARG A 114 15.04 -10.98 6.38
N ALA A 115 14.86 -11.41 5.13
CA ALA A 115 15.67 -12.48 4.54
C ALA A 115 17.10 -12.02 4.17
N ASP A 116 17.41 -10.72 4.22
CA ASP A 116 18.69 -10.15 3.73
C ASP A 116 18.93 -10.50 2.25
N VAL A 117 17.88 -10.33 1.45
CA VAL A 117 17.91 -10.61 0.02
C VAL A 117 18.60 -9.47 -0.73
N GLY A 118 19.48 -9.80 -1.67
CA GLY A 118 20.21 -8.82 -2.49
C GLY A 118 19.30 -7.93 -3.34
N GLU A 119 19.85 -6.80 -3.79
CA GLU A 119 19.11 -5.77 -4.55
C GLU A 119 18.64 -6.26 -5.94
N ASP A 120 19.29 -7.28 -6.50
CA ASP A 120 18.92 -7.85 -7.80
C ASP A 120 17.71 -8.81 -7.74
N ASP A 121 17.19 -9.11 -6.55
CA ASP A 121 16.09 -10.06 -6.42
C ASP A 121 14.78 -9.54 -7.02
N SER A 122 14.09 -10.44 -7.72
CA SER A 122 12.88 -10.11 -8.47
C SER A 122 11.68 -9.75 -7.57
N ILE A 123 11.54 -10.39 -6.41
CA ILE A 123 10.42 -10.16 -5.48
C ILE A 123 10.66 -8.86 -4.70
N ARG A 124 11.91 -8.63 -4.24
CA ARG A 124 12.32 -7.36 -3.61
C ARG A 124 12.06 -6.17 -4.54
N ASN A 125 12.55 -6.26 -5.77
CA ASN A 125 12.40 -5.19 -6.77
C ASN A 125 10.95 -4.93 -7.12
N LEU A 126 10.12 -5.97 -7.26
CA LEU A 126 8.69 -5.82 -7.48
C LEU A 126 8.03 -5.06 -6.32
N GLY A 127 8.35 -5.44 -5.08
CA GLY A 127 7.79 -4.80 -3.88
C GLY A 127 8.09 -3.30 -3.83
N ILE A 128 9.37 -2.92 -3.95
CA ILE A 128 9.83 -1.52 -3.89
C ILE A 128 9.20 -0.69 -5.01
N GLN A 129 9.21 -1.20 -6.24
CA GLN A 129 8.69 -0.44 -7.38
C GLN A 129 7.16 -0.30 -7.33
N ALA A 130 6.44 -1.34 -6.92
CA ALA A 130 5.00 -1.27 -6.74
C ALA A 130 4.62 -0.29 -5.62
N LYS A 131 5.32 -0.32 -4.48
CA LYS A 131 5.15 0.63 -3.37
C LYS A 131 5.34 2.07 -3.84
N ASN A 132 6.47 2.36 -4.47
CA ASN A 132 6.80 3.71 -4.94
C ASN A 132 5.81 4.22 -5.99
N TYR A 133 5.40 3.37 -6.92
CA TYR A 133 4.41 3.73 -7.94
C TYR A 133 3.03 4.02 -7.34
N ALA A 134 2.54 3.13 -6.47
CA ALA A 134 1.26 3.31 -5.82
C ALA A 134 1.22 4.63 -5.03
N SER A 135 2.30 4.95 -4.32
CA SER A 135 2.40 6.20 -3.58
C SER A 135 2.36 7.43 -4.50
N ARG A 136 3.12 7.40 -5.59
CA ARG A 136 3.13 8.50 -6.58
C ARG A 136 1.76 8.72 -7.19
N VAL A 137 1.05 7.66 -7.58
CA VAL A 137 -0.30 7.77 -8.17
C VAL A 137 -1.32 8.25 -7.14
N TYR A 138 -1.26 7.75 -5.91
CA TYR A 138 -2.19 8.14 -4.85
C TYR A 138 -2.10 9.63 -4.48
N ARG A 139 -0.87 10.16 -4.47
CA ARG A 139 -0.54 11.55 -4.12
C ARG A 139 -0.70 12.53 -5.28
N ALA A 140 -0.81 12.02 -6.50
CA ALA A 140 -0.91 12.86 -7.69
C ALA A 140 -2.27 13.55 -7.78
N LYS A 141 -2.26 14.73 -8.41
CA LYS A 141 -3.51 15.38 -8.81
C LYS A 141 -4.17 14.61 -9.95
N ASP A 142 -5.49 14.73 -10.07
CA ASP A 142 -6.27 14.01 -11.08
C ASP A 142 -5.75 14.22 -12.52
N ASP A 143 -5.19 15.39 -12.83
CA ASP A 143 -4.61 15.74 -14.13
C ASP A 143 -3.18 15.24 -14.35
N GLU A 144 -2.49 14.76 -13.30
CA GLU A 144 -1.12 14.21 -13.34
C GLU A 144 -1.10 12.67 -13.27
N VAL A 145 -2.17 12.05 -12.78
CA VAL A 145 -2.27 10.59 -12.60
C VAL A 145 -1.99 9.82 -13.89
N ASP A 146 -2.61 10.23 -15.00
CA ASP A 146 -2.50 9.49 -16.27
C ASP A 146 -1.06 9.57 -16.83
N ASP A 147 -0.34 10.67 -16.61
CA ASP A 147 1.05 10.83 -17.02
C ASP A 147 1.97 9.90 -16.21
N ILE A 148 1.77 9.80 -14.90
CA ILE A 148 2.54 8.88 -14.03
C ILE A 148 2.30 7.42 -14.44
N ILE A 149 1.04 7.06 -14.75
CA ILE A 149 0.70 5.70 -15.21
C ILE A 149 1.37 5.40 -16.55
N ASN A 150 1.35 6.36 -17.49
CA ASN A 150 1.95 6.18 -18.81
C ASN A 150 3.48 6.02 -18.74
N ASP A 151 4.15 6.82 -17.91
CA ASP A 151 5.61 6.76 -17.71
C ASP A 151 6.04 5.41 -17.14
N ALA A 152 5.29 4.85 -16.19
CA ALA A 152 5.64 3.60 -15.52
C ALA A 152 5.25 2.34 -16.31
N LYS A 153 4.51 2.47 -17.41
CA LYS A 153 3.94 1.35 -18.16
C LYS A 153 5.00 0.36 -18.65
N GLY A 154 6.12 0.86 -19.17
CA GLY A 154 7.21 0.01 -19.67
C GLY A 154 7.84 -0.86 -18.57
N ASP A 155 8.03 -0.28 -17.38
CA ASP A 155 8.57 -0.99 -16.23
C ASP A 155 7.60 -2.08 -15.74
N PHE A 156 6.30 -1.78 -15.73
CA PHE A 156 5.28 -2.75 -15.34
C PHE A 156 5.04 -3.86 -16.36
N ASP A 157 5.12 -3.58 -17.65
CA ASP A 157 5.08 -4.62 -18.68
C ASP A 157 6.28 -5.56 -18.52
N SER A 158 7.46 -5.01 -18.22
CA SER A 158 8.65 -5.81 -17.88
C SER A 158 8.39 -6.71 -16.66
N PHE A 159 7.80 -6.18 -15.59
CA PHE A 159 7.43 -7.00 -14.44
C PHE A 159 6.39 -8.08 -14.76
N LYS A 160 5.30 -7.73 -15.43
CA LYS A 160 4.27 -8.73 -15.81
C LYS A 160 4.88 -9.86 -16.64
N SER A 161 5.83 -9.54 -17.52
CA SER A 161 6.54 -10.54 -18.33
C SER A 161 7.43 -11.47 -17.51
N LYS A 162 8.13 -10.97 -16.48
CA LYS A 162 8.95 -11.80 -15.57
C LYS A 162 8.14 -12.89 -14.87
N PHE A 163 6.85 -12.66 -14.67
CA PHE A 163 5.93 -13.58 -13.99
C PHE A 163 4.85 -14.15 -14.94
N GLU A 164 5.06 -14.07 -16.27
CA GLU A 164 4.06 -14.52 -17.26
C GLU A 164 3.67 -15.99 -17.06
N ASN A 165 4.66 -16.83 -16.75
CA ASN A 165 4.51 -18.26 -16.50
C ASN A 165 4.10 -18.60 -15.05
N GLY A 166 3.62 -17.62 -14.29
CA GLY A 166 3.28 -17.77 -12.87
C GLY A 166 4.37 -17.22 -11.95
N VAL A 167 4.01 -17.10 -10.67
CA VAL A 167 4.87 -16.48 -9.64
C VAL A 167 5.66 -17.52 -8.84
N ASP A 168 5.25 -18.79 -8.89
CA ASP A 168 5.75 -19.85 -8.00
C ASP A 168 7.27 -19.97 -8.01
N ASN A 169 7.91 -20.04 -9.17
CA ASN A 169 9.37 -20.19 -9.24
C ASN A 169 10.12 -18.98 -8.64
N ALA A 170 9.63 -17.77 -8.87
CA ALA A 170 10.25 -16.57 -8.31
C ALA A 170 10.06 -16.50 -6.80
N VAL A 171 8.87 -16.90 -6.32
CA VAL A 171 8.59 -17.00 -4.89
C VAL A 171 9.42 -18.12 -4.24
N ASP A 172 9.56 -19.29 -4.87
CA ASP A 172 10.37 -20.39 -4.33
C ASP A 172 11.84 -19.99 -4.19
N ASN A 173 12.39 -19.31 -5.19
CA ASN A 173 13.74 -18.73 -5.13
C ASN A 173 13.87 -17.73 -3.98
N PHE A 174 12.89 -16.83 -3.82
CA PHE A 174 12.85 -15.87 -2.72
C PHE A 174 12.72 -16.54 -1.35
N MET A 175 11.89 -17.57 -1.22
CA MET A 175 11.68 -18.29 0.03
C MET A 175 12.93 -19.07 0.47
N SER A 176 13.78 -19.50 -0.48
CA SER A 176 15.02 -20.22 -0.17
C SER A 176 16.00 -19.43 0.71
N PHE A 177 15.97 -18.09 0.66
CA PHE A 177 16.81 -17.23 1.51
C PHE A 177 16.47 -17.38 3.00
N PHE A 178 15.20 -17.64 3.34
CA PHE A 178 14.79 -17.87 4.72
C PHE A 178 15.20 -19.25 5.23
N ASP A 179 15.26 -20.25 4.35
CA ASP A 179 15.68 -21.60 4.72
C ASP A 179 17.20 -21.69 4.89
N ASN A 180 17.97 -20.95 4.09
CA ASN A 180 19.42 -20.85 4.27
C ASN A 180 19.77 -20.20 5.60
N LYS A 181 19.07 -19.13 6.00
CA LYS A 181 19.26 -18.43 7.28
C LYS A 181 18.97 -19.27 8.52
N LYS A 182 18.11 -20.29 8.44
CA LYS A 182 17.85 -21.20 9.57
C LYS A 182 19.01 -22.15 9.85
N ASN A 183 19.93 -22.30 8.90
CA ASN A 183 21.05 -23.24 8.97
C ASN A 183 22.40 -22.55 9.26
N ASP A 184 22.43 -21.22 9.34
CA ASP A 184 23.58 -20.40 9.76
C ASP A 184 23.54 -20.13 11.28
#